data_AF-B9DYK3-F1
#
_entry.id   AF-B9DYK3-F1
#
_cell.length_a   1.000
_cell.length_b   1.000
_cell.length_c   1.000
_cell.angle_alpha   90.00
_cell.angle_beta   90.00
_cell.angle_gamma   90.00
#
_symmetry.space_group_name_H-M   'P 1'
#
loop_
_entity.id
_entity.type
_entity.pdbx_description
1 polymer ?
#
loop_
_entity_poly.entity_id
_entity_poly.type
_entity_poly.pdbx_seq_one_letter_code
_entity_poly.pdbx_strand_id
1 'polypeptide(L)'
;MRKTKKMYGTEQNVGEEYLDAVMDQAPKGYRKVREGNAFQRGLNATFDGGKTGVQLGLSIIPGILIFTTLVMILTNGPSIVDGQAVYQGVAYEGTGLLKDIGDKLSFILTPLFGFANSEVLGLPLTSLGACGASIAGAKQLAESGLLNGHDMAVYFAIAYCWAGFLSSHASIADSMKTREITTYAMLTHFIGGLVAGVIANYAYILIF
;
A
#
# COMPACT_ATOMS: atom_id res chain seq x y z
N MET A 1 -18.77 1.38 -1.33
CA MET A 1 -19.59 2.37 -0.57
C MET A 1 -20.68 1.80 0.35
N ARG A 2 -21.00 0.49 0.34
CA ARG A 2 -22.11 -0.05 1.16
C ARG A 2 -21.91 0.11 2.68
N LYS A 3 -20.66 -0.02 3.16
CA LYS A 3 -20.33 0.11 4.60
C LYS A 3 -20.35 1.57 5.07
N THR A 4 -19.70 2.47 4.36
CA THR A 4 -19.69 3.91 4.68
C THR A 4 -21.09 4.51 4.65
N LYS A 5 -21.92 4.16 3.65
CA LYS A 5 -23.34 4.53 3.61
C LYS A 5 -24.14 4.05 4.83
N LYS A 6 -23.83 2.86 5.35
CA LYS A 6 -24.47 2.34 6.56
C LYS A 6 -24.00 3.04 7.84
N MET A 7 -22.73 3.44 7.90
CA MET A 7 -22.14 4.07 9.09
C MET A 7 -22.47 5.55 9.21
N TYR A 8 -22.41 6.30 8.09
CA TYR A 8 -22.53 7.76 8.09
C TYR A 8 -23.80 8.28 7.38
N GLY A 9 -24.60 7.39 6.78
CA GLY A 9 -25.72 7.79 5.93
C GLY A 9 -25.28 8.39 4.60
N THR A 10 -26.20 9.07 3.90
CA THR A 10 -25.95 9.76 2.62
C THR A 10 -26.41 11.22 2.61
N GLU A 11 -27.15 11.65 3.62
CA GLU A 11 -27.84 12.94 3.63
C GLU A 11 -27.37 13.87 4.76
N GLN A 12 -26.63 13.35 5.75
CA GLN A 12 -26.08 14.16 6.82
C GLN A 12 -24.82 14.90 6.36
N ASN A 13 -24.71 16.17 6.80
CA ASN A 13 -23.48 16.93 6.68
C ASN A 13 -22.40 16.33 7.60
N VAL A 14 -21.13 16.56 7.26
CA VAL A 14 -19.99 16.15 8.09
C VAL A 14 -20.11 16.81 9.46
N GLY A 15 -20.06 16.00 10.53
CA GLY A 15 -20.11 16.48 11.92
C GLY A 15 -18.91 17.35 12.27
N GLU A 16 -19.07 18.29 13.20
CA GLU A 16 -18.00 19.21 13.63
C GLU A 16 -16.79 18.46 14.19
N GLU A 17 -16.99 17.29 14.78
CA GLU A 17 -15.94 16.43 15.30
C GLU A 17 -14.92 16.02 14.22
N TYR A 18 -15.34 15.92 12.95
CA TYR A 18 -14.50 15.54 11.81
C TYR A 18 -13.83 16.74 11.11
N LEU A 19 -14.14 17.96 11.54
CA LEU A 19 -13.65 19.20 10.92
C LEU A 19 -12.56 19.82 11.77
N ASP A 20 -11.36 19.95 11.22
CA ASP A 20 -10.27 20.71 11.86
C ASP A 20 -10.35 22.22 11.57
N ALA A 21 -11.19 22.60 10.59
CA ALA A 21 -11.39 23.99 10.22
C ALA A 21 -12.64 24.57 10.90
N VAL A 22 -12.50 25.78 11.45
CA VAL A 22 -13.64 26.56 11.93
C VAL A 22 -14.55 26.86 10.73
N MET A 23 -15.75 26.29 10.76
CA MET A 23 -16.76 26.47 9.72
C MET A 23 -17.39 27.85 9.83
N ASP A 24 -16.75 28.85 9.24
CA ASP A 24 -17.40 30.13 8.99
C ASP A 24 -18.47 29.94 7.92
N GLN A 25 -19.74 30.15 8.27
CA GLN A 25 -20.82 30.05 7.29
C GLN A 25 -20.72 31.22 6.30
N ALA A 26 -20.38 30.90 5.05
CA ALA A 26 -20.52 31.85 3.96
C ALA A 26 -22.01 32.09 3.68
N PRO A 27 -22.43 33.33 3.33
CA PRO A 27 -23.81 33.60 2.92
C PRO A 27 -24.26 32.66 1.80
N LYS A 28 -25.57 32.32 1.75
CA LYS A 28 -26.12 31.44 0.71
C LYS A 28 -25.74 31.94 -0.69
N GLY A 29 -25.14 31.05 -1.49
CA GLY A 29 -24.66 31.35 -2.85
C GLY A 29 -23.22 31.88 -2.93
N TYR A 30 -22.56 32.10 -1.80
CA TYR A 30 -21.17 32.57 -1.72
C TYR A 30 -20.25 31.48 -1.18
N ARG A 31 -18.98 31.51 -1.59
CA ARG A 31 -17.91 30.67 -1.03
C ARG A 31 -16.85 31.56 -0.40
N LYS A 32 -16.27 31.14 0.72
CA LYS A 32 -15.07 31.76 1.26
C LYS A 32 -13.91 31.46 0.31
N VAL A 33 -13.22 32.50 -0.16
CA VAL A 33 -12.04 32.34 -1.01
C VAL A 33 -10.83 32.77 -0.19
N ARG A 34 -9.71 32.06 -0.32
CA ARG A 34 -8.42 32.45 0.30
C ARG A 34 -8.12 33.93 0.02
N GLU A 35 -7.57 34.63 0.99
CA GLU A 35 -7.19 36.02 0.80
C GLU A 35 -6.04 36.17 -0.21
N GLY A 36 -5.89 37.36 -0.78
CA GLY A 36 -4.84 37.67 -1.75
C GLY A 36 -5.21 37.44 -3.22
N ASN A 37 -4.26 37.76 -4.09
CA ASN A 37 -4.38 37.60 -5.54
C ASN A 37 -4.20 36.13 -6.00
N ALA A 38 -4.44 35.84 -7.28
CA ALA A 38 -4.39 34.47 -7.81
C ALA A 38 -3.04 33.77 -7.55
N PHE A 39 -1.93 34.49 -7.67
CA PHE A 39 -0.59 33.96 -7.41
C PHE A 39 -0.40 33.63 -5.92
N GLN A 40 -0.74 34.55 -5.02
CA GLN A 40 -0.67 34.34 -3.58
C GLN A 40 -1.54 33.15 -3.14
N ARG A 41 -2.73 32.99 -3.71
CA ARG A 41 -3.61 31.85 -3.43
C ARG A 41 -3.00 30.52 -3.85
N GLY A 42 -2.37 30.47 -5.03
CA GLY A 42 -1.67 29.28 -5.51
C GLY A 42 -0.47 28.94 -4.62
N LEU A 43 0.32 29.94 -4.25
CA LEU A 43 1.48 29.77 -3.39
C LEU A 43 1.07 29.28 -1.98
N ASN A 44 0.08 29.91 -1.36
CA ASN A 44 -0.44 29.52 -0.05
C ASN A 44 -1.02 28.10 -0.06
N ALA A 45 -1.81 27.75 -1.08
CA ALA A 45 -2.34 26.38 -1.20
C ALA A 45 -1.22 25.32 -1.32
N THR A 46 -0.13 25.67 -2.02
CA THR A 46 1.04 24.79 -2.16
C THR A 46 1.77 24.63 -0.83
N PHE A 47 2.00 25.72 -0.09
CA PHE A 47 2.67 25.66 1.22
C PHE A 47 1.82 24.98 2.30
N ASP A 48 0.51 25.25 2.34
CA ASP A 48 -0.42 24.54 3.22
C ASP A 48 -0.37 23.03 2.94
N GLY A 49 -0.51 22.64 1.67
CA GLY A 49 -0.44 21.24 1.24
C GLY A 49 0.91 20.59 1.56
N GLY A 50 2.01 21.31 1.35
CA GLY A 50 3.36 20.85 1.69
C GLY A 50 3.56 20.63 3.18
N LYS A 51 3.09 21.56 4.02
CA LYS A 51 3.15 21.44 5.49
C LYS A 51 2.34 20.25 5.98
N THR A 52 1.09 20.12 5.55
CA THR A 52 0.22 18.98 5.90
C THR A 52 0.80 17.67 5.38
N GLY A 53 1.38 17.66 4.18
CA GLY A 53 2.04 16.50 3.60
C GLY A 53 3.24 16.03 4.41
N VAL A 54 4.10 16.95 4.86
CA VAL A 54 5.24 16.62 5.76
C VAL A 54 4.76 16.05 7.08
N GLN A 55 3.73 16.65 7.69
CA GLN A 55 3.16 16.15 8.94
C GLN A 55 2.58 14.74 8.77
N LEU A 56 1.79 14.51 7.71
CA LEU A 56 1.27 13.19 7.39
C LEU A 56 2.40 12.17 7.16
N GLY A 57 3.46 12.57 6.45
CA GLY A 57 4.65 11.74 6.24
C GLY A 57 5.29 11.30 7.54
N LEU A 58 5.54 12.24 8.47
CA LEU A 58 6.07 11.94 9.80
C LEU A 58 5.17 10.98 10.59
N SER A 59 3.85 11.11 10.47
CA SER A 59 2.89 10.21 11.11
C SER A 59 2.88 8.78 10.52
N ILE A 60 3.33 8.59 9.27
CA ILE A 60 3.38 7.27 8.61
C ILE A 60 4.67 6.51 8.95
N ILE A 61 5.77 7.21 9.26
CA ILE A 61 7.11 6.63 9.49
C ILE A 61 7.12 5.47 10.51
N PRO A 62 6.51 5.60 11.71
CA PRO A 62 6.57 4.51 12.69
C PRO A 62 5.90 3.22 12.19
N GLY A 63 4.74 3.35 11.54
CA GLY A 63 4.02 2.22 10.98
C GLY A 63 4.81 1.54 9.85
N ILE A 64 5.35 2.32 8.91
CA ILE A 64 6.09 1.74 7.79
C ILE A 64 7.37 1.04 8.27
N LEU A 65 8.11 1.57 9.24
CA LEU A 65 9.32 0.93 9.75
C LEU A 65 9.03 -0.42 10.41
N ILE A 66 8.01 -0.48 11.27
CA ILE A 66 7.65 -1.70 11.99
C ILE A 66 7.18 -2.77 11.01
N PHE A 67 6.23 -2.43 10.12
CA PHE A 67 5.66 -3.41 9.19
C PHE A 67 6.64 -3.81 8.08
N THR A 68 7.48 -2.88 7.62
CA THR A 68 8.54 -3.22 6.65
C THR A 68 9.54 -4.19 7.25
N THR A 69 10.01 -3.92 8.47
CA THR A 69 10.94 -4.81 9.16
C THR A 69 10.33 -6.18 9.41
N LEU A 70 9.08 -6.23 9.89
CA LEU A 70 8.37 -7.49 10.12
C LEU A 70 8.23 -8.29 8.81
N VAL A 71 7.76 -7.66 7.74
CA VAL A 71 7.55 -8.35 6.46
C VAL A 71 8.87 -8.79 5.83
N MET A 72 9.94 -8.00 5.95
CA MET A 72 11.27 -8.41 5.50
C MET A 72 11.79 -9.63 6.28
N ILE A 73 11.63 -9.66 7.61
CA ILE A 73 11.98 -10.83 8.43
C ILE A 73 11.16 -12.05 8.02
N LEU A 74 9.88 -11.88 7.69
CA LEU A 74 9.04 -13.02 7.28
C LEU A 74 9.26 -13.47 5.83
N THR A 75 9.77 -12.60 4.97
CA THR A 75 9.96 -12.90 3.54
C THR A 75 11.36 -13.40 3.24
N ASN A 76 12.39 -12.74 3.79
CA ASN A 76 13.77 -13.07 3.50
C ASN A 76 14.15 -14.40 4.14
N GLY A 77 15.08 -15.13 3.55
CA GLY A 77 15.56 -16.40 4.08
C GLY A 77 16.68 -16.21 5.10
N PRO A 78 17.01 -17.27 5.86
CA PRO A 78 18.17 -17.29 6.73
C PRO A 78 19.46 -17.32 5.90
N SER A 79 20.57 -16.90 6.51
CA SER A 79 21.89 -17.01 5.90
C SER A 79 22.32 -18.48 5.77
N ILE A 80 23.10 -18.80 4.74
CA ILE A 80 23.72 -20.11 4.59
C ILE A 80 25.15 -20.04 5.12
N VAL A 81 25.43 -20.77 6.21
CA VAL A 81 26.77 -20.94 6.77
C VAL A 81 27.11 -22.42 6.70
N ASP A 82 28.21 -22.77 6.05
CA ASP A 82 28.67 -24.15 5.87
C ASP A 82 27.60 -25.10 5.31
N GLY A 83 26.74 -24.60 4.41
CA GLY A 83 25.66 -25.36 3.77
C GLY A 83 24.41 -25.54 4.63
N GLN A 84 24.35 -24.94 5.82
CA GLN A 84 23.18 -24.97 6.70
C GLN A 84 22.50 -23.60 6.80
N ALA A 85 21.17 -23.62 6.82
CA ALA A 85 20.35 -22.44 7.09
C ALA A 85 20.48 -22.06 8.57
N VAL A 86 21.17 -20.96 8.87
CA VAL A 86 21.40 -20.46 10.22
C VAL A 86 20.97 -19.00 10.30
N TYR A 87 20.07 -18.69 11.23
CA TYR A 87 19.63 -17.33 11.50
C TYR A 87 20.67 -16.61 12.38
N GLN A 88 21.35 -15.61 11.84
CA GLN A 88 22.42 -14.86 12.51
C GLN A 88 22.00 -13.48 13.06
N GLY A 89 20.81 -13.00 12.69
CA GLY A 89 20.33 -11.65 12.99
C GLY A 89 21.01 -10.55 12.17
N VAL A 90 21.58 -10.86 11.00
CA VAL A 90 22.24 -9.85 10.15
C VAL A 90 21.22 -9.05 9.34
N ALA A 91 21.65 -7.92 8.77
CA ALA A 91 20.78 -7.08 7.96
C ALA A 91 20.22 -7.87 6.76
N TYR A 92 18.94 -7.67 6.45
CA TYR A 92 18.20 -8.37 5.39
C TYR A 92 18.03 -9.87 5.59
N GLU A 93 18.27 -10.41 6.79
CA GLU A 93 17.97 -11.80 7.12
C GLU A 93 16.51 -12.00 7.55
N GLY A 94 15.99 -13.21 7.35
CA GLY A 94 14.63 -13.57 7.74
C GLY A 94 14.41 -15.07 7.92
N THR A 95 13.15 -15.46 8.13
CA THR A 95 12.72 -16.83 8.38
C THR A 95 12.24 -17.55 7.13
N GLY A 96 11.96 -16.83 6.03
CA GLY A 96 11.41 -17.38 4.78
C GLY A 96 9.94 -17.80 4.87
N LEU A 97 9.26 -17.55 5.99
CA LEU A 97 7.91 -18.05 6.26
C LEU A 97 6.89 -17.69 5.18
N LEU A 98 6.93 -16.46 4.65
CA LEU A 98 5.99 -16.03 3.60
C LEU A 98 6.25 -16.73 2.27
N LYS A 99 7.52 -17.08 1.97
CA LYS A 99 7.86 -17.90 0.79
C LYS A 99 7.31 -19.32 0.95
N ASP A 100 7.51 -19.94 2.12
CA ASP A 100 6.99 -21.28 2.43
C ASP A 100 5.45 -21.35 2.33
N ILE A 101 4.76 -20.29 2.79
CA ILE A 101 3.31 -20.18 2.65
C ILE A 101 2.92 -20.00 1.17
N GLY A 102 3.65 -19.16 0.43
CA GLY A 102 3.47 -18.97 -1.01
C GLY A 102 3.60 -20.27 -1.80
N ASP A 103 4.61 -21.08 -1.49
CA ASP A 103 4.83 -22.39 -2.12
C ASP A 103 3.65 -23.34 -1.87
N LYS A 104 3.13 -23.38 -0.63
CA LYS A 104 1.96 -24.19 -0.29
C LYS A 104 0.67 -23.70 -0.96
N LEU A 105 0.58 -22.39 -1.22
CA LEU A 105 -0.57 -21.76 -1.89
C LEU A 105 -0.40 -21.67 -3.41
N SER A 106 0.75 -22.09 -3.96
CA SER A 106 1.07 -22.02 -5.39
C SER A 106 -0.01 -22.64 -6.27
N PHE A 107 -0.68 -23.71 -5.81
CA PHE A 107 -1.78 -24.34 -6.55
C PHE A 107 -2.95 -23.39 -6.86
N ILE A 108 -3.15 -22.35 -6.03
CA ILE A 108 -4.15 -21.29 -6.27
C ILE A 108 -3.48 -20.08 -6.93
N LEU A 109 -2.31 -19.68 -6.45
CA LEU A 109 -1.65 -18.45 -6.88
C LEU A 109 -1.16 -18.52 -8.33
N THR A 110 -0.65 -19.68 -8.77
CA THR A 110 -0.18 -19.88 -10.15
C THR A 110 -1.31 -19.74 -11.17
N PRO A 111 -2.48 -20.39 -11.06
CA PRO A 111 -3.57 -20.17 -12.02
C PRO A 111 -4.21 -18.77 -11.93
N LEU A 112 -4.11 -18.08 -10.79
CA LEU A 112 -4.61 -16.71 -10.66
C LEU A 112 -3.67 -15.67 -11.27
N PHE A 113 -2.37 -15.83 -11.04
CA PHE A 113 -1.37 -14.78 -11.32
C PHE A 113 -0.32 -15.15 -12.35
N GLY A 114 -0.20 -16.43 -12.72
CA GLY A 114 0.70 -16.89 -13.78
C GLY A 114 2.20 -16.77 -13.48
N PHE A 115 2.59 -16.53 -12.21
CA PHE A 115 3.99 -16.27 -11.87
C PHE A 115 4.91 -17.45 -12.20
N ALA A 116 6.06 -17.14 -12.80
CA ALA A 116 7.00 -18.13 -13.32
C ALA A 116 7.74 -18.94 -12.24
N ASN A 117 7.95 -18.38 -11.05
CA ASN A 117 8.67 -19.03 -9.95
C ASN A 117 8.22 -18.51 -8.57
N SER A 118 8.58 -19.27 -7.52
CA SER A 118 8.24 -18.98 -6.13
C SER A 118 8.89 -17.71 -5.56
N GLU A 119 10.03 -17.31 -6.10
CA GLU A 119 10.73 -16.09 -5.66
C GLU A 119 9.94 -14.83 -6.03
N VAL A 120 9.32 -14.83 -7.21
CA VAL A 120 8.45 -13.76 -7.69
C VAL A 120 7.15 -13.67 -6.88
N LEU A 121 6.62 -14.79 -6.38
CA LEU A 121 5.47 -14.81 -5.46
C LEU A 121 5.74 -14.04 -4.15
N GLY A 122 7.01 -13.91 -3.76
CA GLY A 122 7.41 -13.12 -2.60
C GLY A 122 7.24 -11.61 -2.78
N LEU A 123 7.24 -11.10 -4.03
CA LEU A 123 7.17 -9.66 -4.30
C LEU A 123 5.81 -9.04 -3.91
N PRO A 124 4.64 -9.60 -4.32
CA PRO A 124 3.35 -9.12 -3.84
C PRO A 124 3.22 -9.16 -2.32
N LEU A 125 3.67 -10.23 -1.67
CA LEU A 125 3.59 -10.36 -0.21
C LEU A 125 4.45 -9.31 0.50
N THR A 126 5.63 -9.03 -0.05
CA THR A 126 6.50 -7.95 0.45
C THR A 126 5.82 -6.60 0.31
N SER A 127 5.11 -6.36 -0.81
CA SER A 127 4.45 -5.09 -1.08
C SER A 127 3.33 -4.74 -0.09
N LEU A 128 2.70 -5.74 0.56
CA LEU A 128 1.70 -5.54 1.63
C LEU A 128 2.30 -4.80 2.84
N GLY A 129 3.55 -5.08 3.18
CA GLY A 129 4.26 -4.40 4.28
C GLY A 129 5.12 -3.23 3.83
N ALA A 130 5.75 -3.38 2.66
CA ALA A 130 6.82 -2.52 2.18
C ALA A 130 6.89 -2.50 0.65
N CYS A 131 6.06 -1.66 0.02
CA CYS A 131 6.10 -1.48 -1.43
C CYS A 131 7.50 -1.06 -1.93
N GLY A 132 8.19 -0.13 -1.24
CA GLY A 132 9.55 0.27 -1.62
C GLY A 132 10.58 -0.87 -1.62
N ALA A 133 10.56 -1.72 -0.58
CA ALA A 133 11.44 -2.89 -0.51
C ALA A 133 11.10 -3.92 -1.60
N SER A 134 9.80 -4.11 -1.89
CA SER A 134 9.36 -5.00 -2.97
C SER A 134 9.84 -4.53 -4.35
N ILE A 135 9.90 -3.22 -4.61
CA ILE A 135 10.42 -2.68 -5.88
C ILE A 135 11.93 -2.93 -6.01
N ALA A 136 12.68 -2.77 -4.91
CA ALA A 136 14.10 -3.10 -4.89
C ALA A 136 14.34 -4.60 -5.15
N GLY A 137 13.53 -5.47 -4.54
CA GLY A 137 13.55 -6.91 -4.81
C GLY A 137 13.19 -7.24 -6.27
N ALA A 138 12.17 -6.57 -6.83
CA ALA A 138 11.78 -6.75 -8.22
C ALA A 138 12.91 -6.35 -9.18
N LYS A 139 13.61 -5.25 -8.91
CA LYS A 139 14.79 -4.85 -9.67
C LYS A 139 15.88 -5.93 -9.63
N GLN A 140 16.19 -6.47 -8.45
CA GLN A 140 17.20 -7.51 -8.31
C GLN A 140 16.82 -8.80 -9.07
N LEU A 141 15.56 -9.22 -9.02
CA LEU A 141 15.07 -10.39 -9.76
C LEU A 141 15.05 -10.15 -11.27
N ALA A 142 14.80 -8.92 -11.72
CA ALA A 142 14.92 -8.55 -13.13
C ALA A 142 16.39 -8.60 -13.60
N GLU A 143 17.32 -8.08 -12.81
CA GLU A 143 18.76 -8.11 -13.10
C GLU A 143 19.33 -9.54 -13.13
N SER A 144 18.78 -10.46 -12.33
CA SER A 144 19.15 -11.89 -12.35
C SER A 144 18.47 -12.71 -13.45
N GLY A 145 17.56 -12.11 -14.22
CA GLY A 145 16.81 -12.81 -15.27
C GLY A 145 15.70 -13.73 -14.76
N LEU A 146 15.33 -13.62 -13.47
CA LEU A 146 14.29 -14.42 -12.83
C LEU A 146 12.89 -13.77 -12.87
N LEU A 147 12.81 -12.51 -13.28
CA LEU A 147 11.56 -11.75 -13.45
C LEU A 147 11.36 -11.39 -14.92
N ASN A 148 10.23 -11.82 -15.50
CA ASN A 148 9.88 -11.48 -16.89
C ASN A 148 8.83 -10.34 -16.97
N GLY A 149 8.49 -9.91 -18.19
CA GLY A 149 7.54 -8.82 -18.41
C GLY A 149 6.12 -9.11 -17.94
N HIS A 150 5.68 -10.37 -18.02
CA HIS A 150 4.39 -10.82 -17.49
C HIS A 150 4.37 -10.69 -15.96
N ASP A 151 5.40 -11.23 -15.29
CA ASP A 151 5.53 -11.19 -13.84
C ASP A 151 5.57 -9.76 -13.32
N MET A 152 6.28 -8.86 -14.01
CA MET A 152 6.28 -7.42 -13.69
C MET A 152 4.88 -6.82 -13.79
N ALA A 153 4.13 -7.10 -14.86
CA ALA A 153 2.80 -6.54 -15.06
C ALA A 153 1.84 -6.96 -13.92
N VAL A 154 1.86 -8.24 -13.56
CA VAL A 154 1.03 -8.78 -12.48
C VAL A 154 1.47 -8.25 -11.12
N TYR A 155 2.77 -8.25 -10.83
CA TYR A 155 3.32 -7.70 -9.60
C TYR A 155 2.95 -6.22 -9.42
N PHE A 156 3.17 -5.37 -10.43
CA PHE A 156 2.86 -3.95 -10.33
C PHE A 156 1.37 -3.70 -10.16
N ALA A 157 0.51 -4.46 -10.82
CA ALA A 157 -0.94 -4.34 -10.65
C ALA A 157 -1.36 -4.62 -9.18
N ILE A 158 -0.79 -5.67 -8.58
CA ILE A 158 -1.05 -6.00 -7.17
C ILE A 158 -0.44 -4.95 -6.24
N ALA A 159 0.85 -4.64 -6.41
CA ALA A 159 1.60 -3.73 -5.55
C ALA A 159 1.03 -2.31 -5.56
N TYR A 160 0.43 -1.88 -6.67
CA TYR A 160 -0.25 -0.59 -6.75
C TYR A 160 -1.46 -0.52 -5.82
N CYS A 161 -2.26 -1.59 -5.74
CA CYS A 161 -3.38 -1.68 -4.81
C CYS A 161 -2.95 -1.82 -3.35
N TRP A 162 -1.77 -2.40 -3.10
CA TRP A 162 -1.27 -2.65 -1.74
C TRP A 162 -0.24 -1.61 -1.27
N ALA A 163 -0.01 -0.56 -2.05
CA ALA A 163 0.86 0.53 -1.64
C ALA A 163 0.31 1.21 -0.37
N GLY A 164 1.12 1.23 0.71
CA GLY A 164 0.70 1.82 1.98
C GLY A 164 -0.41 1.04 2.69
N PHE A 165 -0.57 -0.25 2.41
CA PHE A 165 -1.64 -1.09 2.95
C PHE A 165 -1.70 -1.07 4.48
N LEU A 166 -0.59 -1.36 5.17
CA LEU A 166 -0.55 -1.41 6.65
C LEU A 166 -0.28 -0.04 7.30
N SER A 167 0.51 0.83 6.66
CA SER A 167 0.99 2.08 7.28
C SER A 167 0.12 3.29 6.96
N SER A 168 -0.21 3.52 5.69
CA SER A 168 -0.87 4.75 5.25
C SER A 168 -2.36 4.77 5.61
N HIS A 169 -3.05 3.63 5.55
CA HIS A 169 -4.49 3.57 5.86
C HIS A 169 -4.80 4.01 7.29
N ALA A 170 -3.99 3.59 8.26
CA ALA A 170 -4.16 3.97 9.66
C ALA A 170 -3.94 5.48 9.87
N SER A 171 -2.90 6.05 9.27
CA SER A 171 -2.60 7.48 9.38
C SER A 171 -3.65 8.35 8.68
N ILE A 172 -4.13 7.95 7.50
CA ILE A 172 -5.18 8.65 6.76
C ILE A 172 -6.50 8.62 7.56
N ALA A 173 -6.86 7.46 8.11
CA ALA A 173 -8.05 7.32 8.93
C ALA A 173 -7.97 8.15 10.23
N ASP A 174 -6.78 8.28 10.82
CA ASP A 174 -6.54 9.15 11.97
C ASP A 174 -6.71 10.63 11.63
N SER A 175 -6.15 11.08 10.49
CA SER A 175 -6.33 12.46 10.00
C SER A 175 -7.78 12.80 9.71
N MET A 176 -8.60 11.83 9.31
CA MET A 176 -10.03 12.00 9.11
C MET A 176 -10.86 11.72 10.37
N LYS A 177 -10.24 11.31 11.48
CA LYS A 177 -10.90 10.87 12.72
C LYS A 177 -11.92 9.73 12.52
N THR A 178 -11.71 8.90 11.50
CA THR A 178 -12.57 7.76 11.13
C THR A 178 -11.79 6.44 11.25
N ARG A 179 -11.27 6.09 12.43
CA ARG A 179 -10.46 4.86 12.59
C ARG A 179 -11.25 3.58 12.29
N GLU A 180 -12.55 3.60 12.51
CA GLU A 180 -13.49 2.49 12.33
C GLU A 180 -13.60 2.00 10.87
N ILE A 181 -13.24 2.82 9.88
CA ILE A 181 -13.25 2.40 8.46
C ILE A 181 -11.97 1.73 8.01
N THR A 182 -10.88 1.84 8.78
CA THR A 182 -9.53 1.43 8.37
C THR A 182 -9.51 -0.02 7.89
N THR A 183 -10.01 -0.96 8.71
CA THR A 183 -10.00 -2.39 8.38
C THR A 183 -10.85 -2.71 7.14
N TYR A 184 -11.96 -1.99 6.93
CA TYR A 184 -12.79 -2.17 5.73
C TYR A 184 -12.10 -1.64 4.47
N ALA A 185 -11.41 -0.50 4.58
CA ALA A 185 -10.63 0.06 3.49
C ALA A 185 -9.46 -0.85 3.10
N MET A 186 -8.73 -1.37 4.11
CA MET A 186 -7.68 -2.35 3.92
C MET A 186 -8.23 -3.61 3.24
N LEU A 187 -9.30 -4.22 3.75
CA LEU A 187 -9.88 -5.41 3.12
C LEU A 187 -10.29 -5.17 1.66
N THR A 188 -10.82 -3.99 1.35
CA THR A 188 -11.21 -3.64 -0.02
C THR A 188 -9.98 -3.54 -0.94
N HIS A 189 -8.89 -2.92 -0.47
CA HIS A 189 -7.63 -2.86 -1.22
C HIS A 189 -6.96 -4.23 -1.34
N PHE A 190 -7.10 -5.09 -0.34
CA PHE A 190 -6.59 -6.45 -0.36
C PHE A 190 -7.23 -7.22 -1.53
N ILE A 191 -8.56 -7.24 -1.56
CA ILE A 191 -9.33 -7.87 -2.64
C ILE A 191 -9.05 -7.16 -3.98
N GLY A 192 -8.97 -5.83 -3.97
CA GLY A 192 -8.65 -5.02 -5.15
C GLY A 192 -7.33 -5.44 -5.79
N GLY A 193 -6.28 -5.67 -4.99
CA GLY A 193 -4.98 -6.15 -5.49
C GLY A 193 -5.06 -7.57 -6.05
N LEU A 194 -5.79 -8.48 -5.41
CA LEU A 194 -6.01 -9.82 -5.96
C LEU A 194 -6.71 -9.76 -7.34
N VAL A 195 -7.78 -8.97 -7.43
CA VAL A 195 -8.51 -8.80 -8.70
C VAL A 195 -7.64 -8.11 -9.75
N ALA A 196 -6.86 -7.10 -9.37
CA ALA A 196 -5.95 -6.40 -10.26
C ALA A 196 -4.86 -7.34 -10.82
N GLY A 197 -4.28 -8.21 -9.98
CA GLY A 197 -3.32 -9.21 -10.42
C GLY A 197 -3.92 -10.22 -11.39
N VAL A 198 -5.13 -10.70 -11.10
CA VAL A 198 -5.86 -11.62 -11.99
C VAL A 198 -6.13 -10.96 -13.34
N ILE A 199 -6.66 -9.74 -13.33
CA ILE A 199 -6.92 -8.97 -14.56
C ILE A 199 -5.62 -8.75 -15.33
N ALA A 200 -4.52 -8.39 -14.65
CA ALA A 200 -3.23 -8.17 -15.29
C ALA A 200 -2.68 -9.44 -15.95
N ASN A 201 -2.76 -10.59 -15.28
CA ASN A 201 -2.34 -11.89 -15.82
C ASN A 201 -3.09 -12.20 -17.13
N TYR A 202 -4.42 -12.19 -17.08
CA TYR A 202 -5.23 -12.50 -18.27
C TYR A 202 -5.15 -11.42 -19.35
N ALA A 203 -5.06 -10.14 -18.98
CA ALA A 203 -4.86 -9.07 -19.96
C ALA A 203 -3.52 -9.21 -20.68
N TYR A 204 -2.46 -9.61 -19.97
CA TYR A 204 -1.16 -9.83 -20.58
C TYR A 204 -1.21 -11.00 -21.57
N ILE A 205 -1.77 -12.14 -21.18
CA ILE A 205 -1.93 -13.32 -22.05
C ILE A 205 -2.77 -13.02 -23.30
N LEU A 206 -3.76 -12.13 -23.19
CA LEU A 206 -4.62 -11.76 -24.32
C LEU A 206 -3.99 -10.78 -25.30
N ILE A 207 -3.05 -9.95 -24.83
CA ILE A 207 -2.46 -8.86 -25.63
C ILE A 207 -1.11 -9.30 -26.23
N PHE A 208 -0.34 -10.14 -25.54
CA PHE A 208 1.01 -10.55 -25.89
C PHE A 208 1.13 -12.07 -26.00
#